data_AF-A0A2G9PM50-F1
#
_entry.id   AF-A0A2G9PM50-F1
#
_cell.length_a   1.000
_cell.length_b   1.000
_cell.length_c   1.000
_cell.angle_alpha   90.00
_cell.angle_beta   90.00
_cell.angle_gamma   90.00
#
_symmetry.space_group_name_H-M   'P 1'
#
loop_
_entity.id
_entity.type
_entity.pdbx_description
1 polymer ?
#
loop_
_entity_poly.entity_id
_entity_poly.type
_entity_poly.pdbx_seq_one_letter_code
_entity_poly.pdbx_strand_id
1 'polypeptide(L)'
;MRTTTVFEKMLLIVGLAVAFLGFYMINLAYKTGEGLTWLMIVAIFSWLTLLVLFIVSGLNADIKEELVAVIRDHIDETRLLKEISHELLEEIRMLRLASKVTVNVKKEGARKR
;
A
#
# COMPACT_ATOMS: atom_id res chain seq x y z
N MET A 1 8.53 12.69 -2.48
CA MET A 1 8.36 13.37 -1.17
C MET A 1 7.03 12.92 -0.60
N ARG A 2 7.02 12.21 0.53
CA ARG A 2 5.78 11.82 1.21
C ARG A 2 5.09 13.07 1.75
N THR A 3 3.92 13.41 1.24
CA THR A 3 3.10 14.50 1.79
C THR A 3 2.38 13.97 3.01
N THR A 4 2.62 14.57 4.17
CA THR A 4 1.88 14.23 5.40
C THR A 4 0.38 14.40 5.16
N THR A 5 -0.39 13.32 5.32
CA THR A 5 -1.82 13.36 5.05
C THR A 5 -2.55 14.13 6.14
N VAL A 6 -3.74 14.65 5.82
CA VAL A 6 -4.59 15.32 6.82
C VAL A 6 -4.94 14.34 7.95
N PHE A 7 -5.08 13.06 7.62
CA PHE A 7 -5.28 11.99 8.58
C PHE A 7 -4.10 11.88 9.56
N GLU A 8 -2.86 11.80 9.05
CA GLU A 8 -1.66 11.71 9.89
C GLU A 8 -1.54 12.91 10.85
N LYS A 9 -1.80 14.12 10.36
CA LYS A 9 -1.79 15.33 11.19
C LYS A 9 -2.88 15.32 12.26
N MET A 10 -4.09 14.90 11.90
CA MET A 10 -5.21 14.79 12.83
C MET A 10 -4.93 13.71 13.89
N LEU A 11 -4.38 12.57 13.48
CA LEU A 11 -3.98 11.48 14.36
C LEU A 11 -2.90 11.99 15.33
N LEU A 12 -1.89 12.71 14.85
CA LEU A 12 -0.85 13.26 15.74
C LEU A 12 -1.43 14.20 16.81
N ILE A 13 -2.38 15.07 16.45
CA ILE A 13 -3.06 15.97 17.39
C ILE A 13 -3.88 15.19 18.42
N VAL A 14 -4.68 14.22 17.96
CA VAL A 14 -5.53 13.40 18.84
C VAL A 14 -4.66 12.56 19.79
N GLY A 15 -3.55 11.99 19.31
CA GLY A 15 -2.63 11.21 20.13
C GLY A 15 -2.00 12.03 21.23
N LEU A 16 -1.56 13.25 20.92
CA LEU A 16 -1.05 14.21 21.91
C LEU A 16 -2.12 14.59 22.94
N ALA A 17 -3.35 14.86 22.50
CA ALA A 17 -4.45 15.19 23.39
C ALA A 17 -4.74 14.03 24.36
N VAL A 18 -4.81 12.80 23.86
CA VAL A 18 -5.06 11.60 24.67
C VAL A 18 -3.91 11.31 25.63
N ALA A 19 -2.67 11.52 25.21
CA ALA A 19 -1.50 11.38 26.09
C ALA A 19 -1.54 12.40 27.23
N PHE A 20 -1.79 13.66 26.92
CA PHE A 20 -1.84 14.72 27.93
C PHE A 20 -3.01 14.53 28.90
N LEU A 21 -4.21 14.25 28.35
CA LEU A 21 -5.44 14.14 29.13
C LEU A 21 -5.43 12.89 30.02
N GLY A 22 -4.97 11.75 29.49
CA GLY A 22 -4.84 10.53 30.29
C GLY A 22 -3.82 10.66 31.42
N PHE A 23 -2.65 11.27 31.15
CA PHE A 23 -1.68 11.57 32.20
C PHE A 23 -2.25 12.52 33.26
N TYR A 24 -2.94 13.59 32.82
CA TYR A 24 -3.57 14.55 33.72
C TYR A 24 -4.61 13.88 34.63
N MET A 25 -5.49 13.05 34.06
CA MET A 25 -6.52 12.34 34.82
C MET A 25 -5.94 11.35 35.83
N ILE A 26 -4.91 10.57 35.43
CA ILE A 26 -4.23 9.63 36.33
C ILE A 26 -3.53 10.38 37.46
N ASN A 27 -2.83 11.48 37.16
CA ASN A 27 -2.16 12.28 38.17
C ASN A 27 -3.15 12.97 39.12
N LEU A 28 -4.30 13.42 38.61
CA LEU A 28 -5.37 13.97 39.43
C LEU A 28 -5.93 12.90 40.37
N ALA A 29 -6.27 11.72 39.84
CA ALA A 29 -6.77 10.59 40.62
C ALA A 29 -5.78 10.14 41.70
N TYR A 30 -4.48 10.17 41.40
CA TYR A 30 -3.41 9.87 42.34
C TYR A 30 -3.33 10.88 43.50
N LYS A 31 -3.49 12.18 43.21
CA LYS A 31 -3.44 13.24 44.22
C LYS A 31 -4.68 13.29 45.11
N THR A 32 -5.84 12.93 44.58
CA THR A 32 -7.12 12.99 45.31
C THR A 32 -7.43 11.71 46.09
N GLY A 33 -6.80 10.59 45.73
CA GLY A 33 -7.03 9.28 46.37
C GLY A 33 -6.02 8.96 47.48
N GLU A 34 -6.29 7.89 48.22
CA GLU A 34 -5.40 7.32 49.26
C GLU A 34 -4.22 6.54 48.67
N GLY A 35 -3.55 7.10 47.65
CA GLY A 35 -2.39 6.49 47.01
C GLY A 35 -2.72 5.46 45.92
N LEU A 36 -1.86 4.46 45.76
CA LEU A 36 -1.85 3.56 44.61
C LEU A 36 -2.88 2.44 44.76
N THR A 37 -4.08 2.66 44.24
CA THR A 37 -5.17 1.67 44.26
C THR A 37 -5.06 0.70 43.09
N TRP A 38 -5.63 -0.51 43.25
CA TRP A 38 -5.70 -1.51 42.18
C TRP A 38 -6.40 -0.96 40.92
N LEU A 39 -7.45 -0.16 41.12
CA LEU A 39 -8.18 0.49 40.03
C LEU A 39 -7.28 1.45 39.22
N MET A 40 -6.33 2.12 39.88
CA MET A 40 -5.39 3.02 39.22
C MET A 40 -4.37 2.27 38.37
N ILE A 41 -3.93 1.09 38.80
CA ILE A 41 -3.08 0.21 37.98
C ILE A 41 -3.82 -0.20 36.71
N VAL A 42 -5.09 -0.61 36.82
CA VAL A 42 -5.94 -0.93 35.66
C VAL A 42 -6.09 0.28 34.75
N ALA A 43 -6.35 1.47 35.31
CA ALA A 43 -6.48 2.70 34.52
C ALA A 43 -5.19 3.04 33.75
N ILE A 44 -4.03 2.93 34.40
CA ILE A 44 -2.72 3.13 33.75
C ILE A 44 -2.52 2.11 32.63
N PHE A 45 -2.79 0.83 32.88
CA PHE A 45 -2.63 -0.23 31.89
C PHE A 45 -3.57 -0.06 30.69
N SER A 46 -4.83 0.30 30.93
CA SER A 46 -5.79 0.63 29.87
C SER A 46 -5.36 1.86 29.08
N TRP A 47 -4.82 2.90 29.74
CA TRP A 47 -4.31 4.09 29.06
C TRP A 47 -3.10 3.77 28.17
N LEU A 48 -2.15 2.97 28.66
CA LEU A 48 -1.03 2.48 27.86
C LEU A 48 -1.49 1.66 26.66
N THR A 49 -2.47 0.78 26.85
CA THR A 49 -3.06 -0.02 25.77
C THR A 49 -3.67 0.89 24.70
N LEU A 50 -4.36 1.94 25.12
CA LEU A 50 -4.97 2.91 24.22
C LEU A 50 -3.91 3.67 23.40
N LEU A 51 -2.79 4.05 24.02
CA LEU A 51 -1.64 4.62 23.30
C LEU A 51 -1.06 3.64 22.25
N VAL A 52 -0.93 2.35 22.59
CA VAL A 52 -0.45 1.34 21.63
C VAL A 52 -1.41 1.19 20.45
N LEU A 53 -2.71 1.08 20.71
CA LEU A 53 -3.73 0.99 19.65
C LEU A 53 -3.71 2.22 18.73
N PHE A 54 -3.42 3.39 19.30
CA PHE A 54 -3.27 4.62 18.55
C PHE A 54 -2.10 4.57 17.57
N ILE A 55 -0.92 4.13 18.05
CA ILE A 55 0.28 3.97 17.22
C ILE A 55 0.02 2.94 16.11
N VAL A 56 -0.55 1.79 16.45
CA VAL A 56 -0.89 0.72 15.48
C VAL A 56 -1.87 1.23 14.42
N SER A 57 -2.83 2.08 14.80
CA SER A 57 -3.77 2.67 13.86
C SER A 57 -3.09 3.59 12.85
N GLY A 58 -2.11 4.39 13.29
CA GLY A 58 -1.29 5.21 12.40
C GLY A 58 -0.48 4.37 11.42
N LEU A 59 0.23 3.35 11.91
CA LEU A 59 1.01 2.43 11.06
C LEU A 59 0.13 1.71 10.02
N ASN A 60 -1.06 1.27 10.42
CA ASN A 60 -2.00 0.62 9.51
C ASN A 60 -2.52 1.56 8.41
N ALA A 61 -2.64 2.85 8.67
CA ALA A 61 -3.03 3.81 7.65
C ALA A 61 -1.90 4.01 6.64
N ASP A 62 -0.66 4.18 7.12
CA ASP A 62 0.53 4.33 6.28
C ASP A 62 0.72 3.10 5.37
N ILE A 63 0.63 1.88 5.92
CA ILE A 63 0.77 0.64 5.15
C ILE A 63 -0.30 0.53 4.05
N LYS A 64 -1.54 0.98 4.32
CA LYS A 64 -2.61 0.95 3.32
C LYS A 64 -2.34 1.89 2.15
N GLU A 65 -1.82 3.08 2.41
CA GLU A 65 -1.46 4.03 1.36
C GLU A 65 -0.32 3.50 0.50
N GLU A 66 0.73 2.97 1.12
CA GLU A 66 1.86 2.34 0.42
C GLU A 66 1.40 1.14 -0.42
N LEU A 67 0.53 0.30 0.13
CA LEU A 67 0.00 -0.85 -0.59
C LEU A 67 -0.81 -0.44 -1.82
N VAL A 68 -1.62 0.62 -1.72
CA VAL A 68 -2.37 1.14 -2.88
C VAL A 68 -1.43 1.67 -3.97
N ALA A 69 -0.33 2.34 -3.59
CA ALA A 69 0.67 2.79 -4.55
C ALA A 69 1.32 1.61 -5.28
N VAL A 70 1.77 0.59 -4.54
CA VAL A 70 2.37 -0.63 -5.12
C VAL A 70 1.39 -1.37 -6.03
N ILE A 71 0.12 -1.46 -5.65
CA ILE A 71 -0.91 -2.09 -6.50
C ILE A 71 -1.07 -1.34 -7.82
N ARG A 72 -1.04 0.00 -7.82
CA ARG A 72 -1.14 0.79 -9.05
C ARG A 72 0.05 0.53 -9.97
N ASP A 73 1.25 0.54 -9.41
CA ASP A 73 2.48 0.28 -10.18
C ASP A 73 2.43 -1.12 -10.82
N HIS A 74 1.96 -2.13 -10.09
CA HIS A 74 1.77 -3.49 -10.64
C HIS A 74 0.69 -3.59 -11.72
N ILE A 75 -0.40 -2.81 -11.60
CA ILE A 75 -1.43 -2.76 -12.64
C ILE A 75 -0.84 -2.17 -13.94
N ASP A 76 -0.06 -1.09 -13.82
CA ASP A 76 0.57 -0.44 -14.97
C ASP A 76 1.63 -1.33 -15.61
N GLU A 77 2.47 -2.01 -14.83
CA GLU A 77 3.39 -3.04 -15.32
C GLU A 77 2.65 -4.15 -16.08
N THR A 78 1.57 -4.68 -15.50
CA THR A 78 0.78 -5.76 -16.13
C THR A 78 0.16 -5.29 -17.44
N ARG A 79 -0.26 -4.02 -17.51
CA ARG A 79 -0.80 -3.42 -18.72
C ARG A 79 0.26 -3.30 -19.81
N LEU A 80 1.45 -2.80 -19.47
CA LEU A 80 2.58 -2.69 -20.41
C LEU A 80 3.02 -4.06 -20.92
N LEU A 81 3.14 -5.05 -20.02
CA LEU A 81 3.46 -6.43 -20.40
C LEU A 81 2.43 -7.02 -21.36
N LYS A 82 1.14 -6.72 -21.18
CA LYS A 82 0.07 -7.16 -22.07
C LYS A 82 0.18 -6.52 -23.46
N GLU A 83 0.51 -5.24 -23.53
CA GLU A 83 0.69 -4.50 -24.78
C GLU A 83 1.89 -5.05 -25.57
N ILE A 84 3.05 -5.19 -24.92
CA ILE A 84 4.24 -5.81 -25.52
C ILE A 84 3.95 -7.23 -26.01
N SER A 85 3.24 -8.03 -25.21
CA SER A 85 2.87 -9.39 -25.62
C SER A 85 1.97 -9.40 -26.85
N HIS A 86 1.09 -8.41 -27.00
CA HIS A 86 0.21 -8.31 -28.17
C HIS A 86 1.00 -7.90 -29.42
N GLU A 87 1.89 -6.91 -29.30
CA GLU A 87 2.77 -6.47 -30.39
C GLU A 87 3.67 -7.59 -30.91
N LEU A 88 4.29 -8.36 -30.00
CA LEU A 88 5.12 -9.51 -30.37
C LEU A 88 4.33 -10.60 -31.10
N LEU A 89 3.08 -10.84 -30.70
CA LEU A 89 2.22 -11.80 -31.39
C LEU A 89 1.87 -11.34 -32.80
N GLU A 90 1.62 -10.04 -33.00
CA GLU A 90 1.41 -9.46 -34.32
C GLU A 90 2.65 -9.55 -35.20
N GLU A 91 3.83 -9.25 -34.66
CA GLU A 91 5.10 -9.36 -35.38
C GLU A 91 5.36 -10.81 -35.84
N ILE A 92 5.21 -11.79 -34.94
CA ILE A 92 5.35 -13.22 -35.28
C ILE A 92 4.35 -13.62 -36.37
N ARG A 93 3.12 -13.11 -36.33
CA ARG A 93 2.09 -13.38 -37.34
C ARG A 93 2.51 -12.83 -38.70
N MET A 94 3.00 -11.59 -38.74
CA MET A 94 3.48 -10.94 -39.97
C MET A 94 4.68 -11.69 -40.57
N LEU A 95 5.65 -12.07 -39.74
CA LEU A 95 6.82 -12.84 -40.17
C LEU A 95 6.44 -14.22 -40.75
N ARG A 96 5.47 -14.91 -40.14
CA ARG A 96 4.94 -16.18 -40.68
C ARG A 96 4.25 -16.00 -42.03
N LEU A 97 3.49 -14.91 -42.21
CA LEU A 97 2.85 -14.61 -43.49
C LEU A 97 3.90 -14.32 -44.57
N ALA A 98 4.90 -13.47 -44.26
CA ALA A 98 5.99 -13.15 -45.19
C ALA A 98 6.79 -14.40 -45.61
N SER A 99 7.10 -15.29 -44.66
CA SER A 99 7.79 -16.56 -44.93
C SER A 99 6.97 -17.50 -45.83
N LYS A 100 5.65 -17.60 -45.62
CA LYS A 100 4.79 -18.40 -46.51
C LYS A 100 4.75 -17.86 -47.94
N VAL A 101 4.73 -16.53 -48.10
CA VAL A 101 4.74 -15.88 -49.41
C VAL A 101 6.06 -16.15 -50.14
N THR A 102 7.21 -16.00 -49.48
CA THR A 102 8.52 -16.26 -50.12
C THR A 102 8.69 -17.72 -50.55
N VAL A 103 8.19 -18.68 -49.76
CA VAL A 103 8.17 -20.11 -50.13
C VAL A 103 7.30 -20.36 -51.36
N ASN A 104 6.11 -19.74 -51.45
CA ASN A 104 5.24 -19.89 -52.61
C ASN A 104 5.84 -19.27 -53.89
N VAL A 105 6.43 -18.08 -53.79
CA VAL A 105 7.14 -17.43 -54.91
C VAL A 105 8.29 -18.31 -55.42
N LYS A 106 9.06 -18.92 -54.50
CA LYS A 106 10.15 -19.83 -54.87
C LYS A 106 9.65 -21.10 -55.58
N LYS A 107 8.50 -21.64 -55.16
CA LYS A 107 7.86 -22.81 -55.82
C LYS A 107 7.34 -22.47 -57.22
N GLU A 108 6.72 -21.30 -57.40
CA GLU A 108 6.22 -20.88 -58.72
C GLU A 108 7.36 -20.54 -59.70
N GLY A 109 8.44 -19.92 -59.23
CA GLY A 109 9.63 -19.66 -60.03
C GLY A 109 10.36 -20.94 -60.49
N ALA A 110 10.31 -22.01 -59.69
CA ALA A 110 10.84 -23.32 -60.05
C ALA A 110 9.96 -24.11 -61.03
N ARG A 111 8.67 -23.75 -61.16
CA ARG A 111 7.70 -24.42 -62.05
C ARG A 111 7.64 -23.80 -63.45
N LYS A 112 8.18 -22.59 -63.63
CA LYS A 112 8.25 -21.85 -64.90
C LYS A 112 9.60 -21.96 -65.61
N ARG A 113 10.55 -22.73 -65.05
CA ARG A 113 11.82 -23.12 -65.69
C ARG A 113 11.74 -24.59 -66.06
#